data_AF-A0A1I8F312-F1
#
_entry.id   AF-A0A1I8F312-F1
#
_cell.length_a   1.000
_cell.length_b   1.000
_cell.length_c   1.000
_cell.angle_alpha   90.00
_cell.angle_beta   90.00
_cell.angle_gamma   90.00
#
_symmetry.space_group_name_H-M   'P 1'
#
loop_
_entity.id
_entity.type
_entity.pdbx_description
1 polymer ?
#
loop_
_entity_poly.entity_id
_entity_poly.type
_entity_poly.pdbx_seq_one_letter_code
_entity_poly.pdbx_strand_id
1 'polypeptide(L)'
;MEMEGANQQLLQAEQQAVADSQQPPSLLLQQQQPLVLGGLGSRRKRWPETSMREAGASCLELKGVTAEGLQAVLEFVYTGSLALSVDRAEDILNTASHLQISEAVQLCIRFLQLALSLDNCVELLNLSELYCLDEFGSNVRTFLLENFEDLCRCGALQRLTAAQLSDLLGDNRLRVAGEYLVFFAVVQWLEHEPDSRLPAVGDLIDQTPRTRVRNHQRSVVMCHAENLEAFNLATKRHAFLKDCAVPLYNPCICELANFLYACGGRYDGNEASEMASARCFRYDPRFDAWHELVPMNEARKDFALVATGNSCLMAIGGQDENMVMCTVERLCIATGEWRFLPSLQHAVYCHAAAVCDS
;
A
#
# COMPACT_ATOMS: atom_id res chain seq x y z
N MET A 1 -43.89 -77.78 6.62
CA MET A 1 -42.42 -77.68 6.51
C MET A 1 -41.95 -76.52 5.62
N GLU A 2 -42.83 -75.80 4.91
CA GLU A 2 -42.42 -74.67 4.05
C GLU A 2 -42.57 -73.28 4.70
N MET A 3 -43.21 -73.17 5.87
CA MET A 3 -43.43 -71.89 6.55
C MET A 3 -42.30 -71.46 7.51
N GLU A 4 -41.42 -72.37 7.92
CA GLU A 4 -40.26 -72.03 8.78
C GLU A 4 -39.09 -71.44 7.97
N GLY A 5 -38.97 -71.79 6.69
CA GLY A 5 -37.93 -71.24 5.81
C GLY A 5 -38.16 -69.77 5.44
N ALA A 6 -39.43 -69.35 5.28
CA ALA A 6 -39.76 -67.97 4.95
C ALA A 6 -39.45 -67.00 6.12
N ASN A 7 -39.58 -67.47 7.37
CA ASN A 7 -39.36 -66.64 8.55
C ASN A 7 -37.87 -66.45 8.84
N GLN A 8 -37.02 -67.43 8.51
CA GLN A 8 -35.55 -67.26 8.57
C GLN A 8 -35.02 -66.30 7.51
N GLN A 9 -35.65 -66.25 6.32
CA GLN A 9 -35.27 -65.31 5.26
C GLN A 9 -35.67 -63.87 5.58
N LEU A 10 -36.81 -63.66 6.24
CA LEU A 10 -37.23 -62.33 6.72
C LEU A 10 -36.30 -61.79 7.82
N LEU A 11 -35.89 -62.65 8.77
CA LEU A 11 -34.96 -62.24 9.83
C LEU A 11 -33.57 -61.89 9.29
N GLN A 12 -33.11 -62.61 8.26
CA GLN A 12 -31.85 -62.30 7.57
C GLN A 12 -31.96 -61.01 6.75
N ALA A 13 -33.11 -60.72 6.13
CA ALA A 13 -33.33 -59.49 5.39
C ALA A 13 -33.39 -58.25 6.32
N GLU A 14 -33.98 -58.37 7.51
CA GLU A 14 -33.98 -57.28 8.51
C GLU A 14 -32.59 -57.03 9.10
N GLN A 15 -31.80 -58.09 9.36
CA GLN A 15 -30.42 -57.94 9.83
C GLN A 15 -29.49 -57.30 8.78
N GLN A 16 -29.75 -57.56 7.50
CA GLN A 16 -29.02 -56.93 6.39
C GLN A 16 -29.39 -55.44 6.24
N ALA A 17 -30.67 -55.09 6.39
CA ALA A 17 -31.14 -53.70 6.29
C ALA A 17 -30.61 -52.79 7.42
N VAL A 18 -30.42 -53.34 8.63
CA VAL A 18 -29.84 -52.61 9.75
C VAL A 18 -28.33 -52.38 9.55
N ALA A 19 -27.62 -53.30 8.89
CA ALA A 19 -26.21 -53.11 8.56
C ALA A 19 -25.98 -52.02 7.49
N ASP A 20 -26.89 -51.89 6.51
CA ASP A 20 -26.83 -50.84 5.48
C ASP A 20 -27.17 -49.44 6.03
N SER A 21 -27.86 -49.35 7.17
CA SER A 21 -28.21 -48.07 7.82
C SER A 21 -27.07 -47.42 8.64
N GLN A 22 -25.93 -48.11 8.82
CA GLN A 22 -24.80 -47.63 9.62
C GLN A 22 -23.55 -47.24 8.81
N GLN A 23 -23.59 -47.25 7.48
CA GLN A 23 -22.50 -46.72 6.66
C GLN A 23 -22.71 -45.22 6.35
N PRO A 24 -21.66 -44.38 6.40
CA PRO A 24 -21.76 -42.98 6.01
C PRO A 24 -22.13 -42.88 4.52
N PRO A 25 -22.90 -41.85 4.11
CA PRO A 25 -23.50 -41.81 2.78
C PRO A 25 -22.42 -41.59 1.71
N SER A 26 -21.93 -42.68 1.14
CA SER A 26 -21.24 -42.69 -0.15
C SER A 26 -22.29 -42.50 -1.24
N LEU A 27 -22.44 -41.25 -1.68
CA LEU A 27 -23.30 -40.87 -2.79
C LEU A 27 -22.97 -41.70 -4.03
N LEU A 28 -23.91 -42.57 -4.40
CA LEU A 28 -23.98 -43.33 -5.64
C LEU A 28 -24.05 -42.37 -6.83
N LEU A 29 -22.89 -42.00 -7.37
CA LEU A 29 -22.72 -41.50 -8.73
C LEU A 29 -22.82 -42.69 -9.70
N GLN A 30 -24.02 -43.26 -9.85
CA GLN A 30 -24.31 -44.18 -10.94
C GLN A 30 -24.85 -43.42 -12.15
N GLN A 31 -24.09 -43.51 -13.24
CA GLN A 31 -24.42 -43.12 -14.61
C GLN A 31 -24.47 -41.62 -14.90
N GLN A 32 -23.29 -41.00 -15.00
CA GLN A 32 -23.08 -39.93 -15.97
C GLN A 32 -22.11 -40.43 -17.05
N GLN A 33 -22.56 -40.29 -18.31
CA GLN A 33 -21.80 -40.60 -19.51
C GLN A 33 -20.45 -39.85 -19.54
N PRO A 34 -19.42 -40.35 -20.26
CA PRO A 34 -18.10 -39.73 -20.28
C PRO A 34 -18.18 -38.23 -20.59
N LEU A 35 -17.73 -37.41 -19.62
CA LEU A 35 -17.83 -35.96 -19.64
C LEU A 35 -17.20 -35.34 -20.89
N VAL A 36 -17.96 -34.45 -21.52
CA VAL A 36 -17.53 -33.50 -22.56
C VAL A 36 -16.71 -32.39 -21.90
N LEU A 37 -15.56 -32.73 -21.31
CA LEU A 37 -14.58 -31.77 -20.76
C LEU A 37 -13.63 -31.22 -21.84
N GLY A 38 -13.81 -31.60 -23.10
CA GLY A 38 -12.93 -31.21 -24.21
C GLY A 38 -13.16 -29.81 -24.80
N GLY A 39 -14.15 -29.05 -24.31
CA GLY A 39 -14.69 -27.89 -25.05
C GLY A 39 -14.13 -26.50 -24.71
N LEU A 40 -13.64 -26.23 -23.48
CA LEU A 40 -13.51 -24.84 -23.00
C LEU A 40 -12.20 -24.48 -22.29
N GLY A 41 -11.20 -25.36 -22.25
CA GLY A 41 -9.89 -25.06 -21.67
C GLY A 41 -8.79 -24.96 -22.73
N SER A 42 -8.08 -23.84 -22.80
CA SER A 42 -6.89 -23.62 -23.66
C SER A 42 -5.68 -24.50 -23.32
N ARG A 43 -5.87 -25.61 -22.59
CA ARG A 43 -4.87 -26.67 -22.41
C ARG A 43 -5.36 -27.93 -23.11
N ARG A 44 -4.94 -28.09 -24.38
CA ARG A 44 -4.81 -29.43 -24.99
C ARG A 44 -3.73 -30.21 -24.22
N LYS A 45 -4.06 -30.76 -23.06
CA LYS A 45 -3.39 -31.97 -22.61
C LYS A 45 -4.02 -33.10 -23.42
N ARG A 46 -3.29 -33.56 -24.43
CA ARG A 46 -3.50 -34.87 -25.03
C ARG A 46 -3.42 -35.87 -23.87
N TRP A 47 -4.55 -36.33 -23.39
CA TRP A 47 -4.63 -37.47 -22.49
C TRP A 47 -4.01 -38.66 -23.23
N PRO A 48 -2.91 -39.27 -22.76
CA PRO A 48 -2.52 -40.56 -23.28
C PRO A 48 -3.59 -41.56 -22.81
N GLU A 49 -4.45 -41.98 -23.71
CA GLU A 49 -5.64 -42.81 -23.45
C GLU A 49 -5.38 -44.18 -22.80
N THR A 50 -4.16 -44.51 -22.37
CA THR A 50 -3.84 -45.87 -21.91
C THR A 50 -2.83 -45.97 -20.76
N SER A 51 -2.42 -44.87 -20.11
CA SER A 51 -1.36 -44.93 -19.07
C SER A 51 -1.68 -44.23 -17.74
N MET A 52 -2.97 -44.11 -17.37
CA MET A 52 -3.37 -43.69 -16.02
C MET A 52 -4.21 -44.80 -15.39
N ARG A 53 -3.87 -45.20 -14.15
CA ARG A 53 -4.64 -46.17 -13.34
C ARG A 53 -6.12 -45.79 -13.18
N GLU A 54 -6.40 -44.50 -13.34
CA GLU A 54 -7.70 -43.85 -13.21
C GLU A 54 -8.62 -44.07 -14.42
N ALA A 55 -8.07 -44.40 -15.60
CA ALA A 55 -8.86 -44.55 -16.82
C ALA A 55 -9.85 -45.74 -16.77
N GLY A 56 -9.62 -46.72 -15.89
CA GLY A 56 -10.50 -47.87 -15.67
C GLY A 56 -11.23 -47.85 -14.32
N ALA A 57 -11.10 -46.79 -13.53
CA ALA A 57 -11.68 -46.71 -12.20
C ALA A 57 -13.10 -46.11 -12.26
N SER A 58 -14.07 -46.76 -11.60
CA SER A 58 -15.45 -46.24 -11.46
C SER A 58 -15.58 -45.18 -10.36
N CYS A 59 -14.53 -44.96 -9.57
CA CYS A 59 -14.48 -43.98 -8.49
C CYS A 59 -13.11 -43.27 -8.51
N LEU A 60 -13.13 -41.94 -8.45
CA LEU A 60 -11.95 -41.09 -8.40
C LEU A 60 -11.99 -40.28 -7.09
N GLU A 61 -11.01 -40.50 -6.22
CA GLU A 61 -10.84 -39.70 -5.01
C GLU A 61 -10.10 -38.40 -5.33
N LEU A 62 -10.83 -37.29 -5.39
CA LEU A 62 -10.25 -35.97 -5.53
C LEU A 62 -9.81 -35.45 -4.16
N LYS A 63 -8.50 -35.35 -3.94
CA LYS A 63 -7.94 -34.79 -2.71
C LYS A 63 -7.80 -33.27 -2.83
N GLY A 64 -8.15 -32.55 -1.77
CA GLY A 64 -7.99 -31.09 -1.68
C GLY A 64 -9.17 -30.26 -2.18
N VAL A 65 -10.31 -30.89 -2.46
CA VAL A 65 -11.52 -30.24 -2.96
C VAL A 65 -12.69 -30.47 -1.99
N THR A 66 -13.45 -29.42 -1.68
CA THR A 66 -14.64 -29.52 -0.85
C THR A 66 -15.83 -30.01 -1.69
N ALA A 67 -16.72 -30.79 -1.07
CA ALA A 67 -17.90 -31.33 -1.76
C ALA A 67 -18.80 -30.22 -2.32
N GLU A 68 -18.98 -29.14 -1.55
CA GLU A 68 -19.78 -27.98 -1.93
C GLU A 68 -19.16 -27.22 -3.12
N GLY A 69 -17.85 -26.97 -3.08
CA GLY A 69 -17.13 -26.33 -4.18
C GLY A 69 -17.19 -27.15 -5.47
N LEU A 70 -17.06 -28.49 -5.37
CA LEU A 70 -17.16 -29.39 -6.52
C LEU A 70 -18.57 -29.39 -7.12
N GLN A 71 -19.60 -29.42 -6.29
CA GLN A 71 -20.99 -29.37 -6.75
C GLN A 71 -21.26 -28.08 -7.55
N ALA A 72 -20.85 -26.93 -7.01
CA ALA A 72 -21.06 -25.63 -7.67
C ALA A 72 -20.30 -25.53 -9.00
N VAL A 73 -19.06 -26.02 -9.06
CA VAL A 73 -18.25 -26.00 -10.29
C VAL A 73 -18.80 -26.98 -11.34
N LEU A 74 -19.26 -28.17 -10.92
CA LEU A 74 -19.93 -29.11 -11.84
C LEU A 74 -21.24 -28.53 -12.36
N GLU A 75 -22.06 -27.92 -11.50
CA GLU A 75 -23.29 -27.25 -11.91
C GLU A 75 -22.99 -26.15 -12.94
N PHE A 76 -21.91 -25.38 -12.75
CA PHE A 76 -21.44 -24.41 -13.75
C PHE A 76 -21.04 -25.06 -15.08
N VAL A 77 -20.33 -26.19 -15.07
CA VAL A 77 -19.95 -26.90 -16.31
C VAL A 77 -21.17 -27.38 -17.09
N TYR A 78 -22.24 -27.80 -16.40
CA TYR A 78 -23.46 -28.29 -17.06
C TYR A 78 -24.47 -27.20 -17.41
N THR A 79 -24.57 -26.13 -16.62
CA THR A 79 -25.62 -25.09 -16.77
C THR A 79 -25.09 -23.77 -17.34
N GLY A 80 -23.78 -23.52 -17.27
CA GLY A 80 -23.15 -22.24 -17.62
C GLY A 80 -23.39 -21.12 -16.60
N SER A 81 -24.03 -21.39 -15.46
CA SER A 81 -24.35 -20.39 -14.42
C SER A 81 -23.64 -20.73 -13.11
N LEU A 82 -23.05 -19.71 -12.46
CA LEU A 82 -22.32 -19.87 -11.20
C LEU A 82 -22.92 -18.98 -10.12
N ALA A 83 -23.47 -19.58 -9.05
CA ALA A 83 -24.04 -18.87 -7.92
C ALA A 83 -22.98 -18.63 -6.83
N LEU A 84 -22.48 -17.40 -6.71
CA LEU A 84 -21.44 -17.01 -5.76
C LEU A 84 -22.03 -16.38 -4.50
N SER A 85 -21.46 -16.71 -3.34
CA SER A 85 -21.71 -16.06 -2.04
C SER A 85 -20.38 -15.84 -1.33
N VAL A 86 -20.31 -14.87 -0.40
CA VAL A 86 -19.06 -14.51 0.29
C VAL A 86 -18.46 -15.72 1.02
N ASP A 87 -19.29 -16.50 1.71
CA ASP A 87 -18.84 -17.66 2.49
C ASP A 87 -18.36 -18.83 1.62
N ARG A 88 -18.86 -18.95 0.39
CA ARG A 88 -18.55 -20.07 -0.53
C ARG A 88 -17.53 -19.71 -1.59
N ALA A 89 -17.19 -18.43 -1.74
CA ALA A 89 -16.35 -17.95 -2.84
C ALA A 89 -14.93 -18.56 -2.78
N GLU A 90 -14.38 -18.75 -1.58
CA GLU A 90 -13.07 -19.39 -1.38
C GLU A 90 -13.09 -20.86 -1.83
N ASP A 91 -14.07 -21.63 -1.37
CA ASP A 91 -14.23 -23.05 -1.73
C ASP A 91 -14.41 -23.28 -3.23
N ILE A 92 -15.24 -22.44 -3.85
CA ILE A 92 -15.49 -22.47 -5.30
C ILE A 92 -14.22 -22.11 -6.06
N LEU A 93 -13.49 -21.06 -5.63
CA LEU A 93 -12.24 -20.65 -6.25
C LEU A 93 -11.17 -21.74 -6.12
N ASN A 94 -11.03 -22.35 -4.95
CA ASN A 94 -10.12 -23.46 -4.72
C ASN A 94 -10.39 -24.59 -5.72
N THR A 95 -11.66 -24.99 -5.82
CA THR A 95 -12.09 -26.09 -6.69
C THR A 95 -11.90 -25.75 -8.17
N ALA A 96 -12.28 -24.54 -8.59
CA ALA A 96 -12.13 -24.08 -9.96
C ALA A 96 -10.65 -23.99 -10.38
N SER A 97 -9.77 -23.57 -9.47
CA SER A 97 -8.32 -23.52 -9.68
C SER A 97 -7.74 -24.93 -9.81
N HIS A 98 -8.12 -25.87 -8.93
CA HIS A 98 -7.69 -27.26 -9.00
C HIS A 98 -8.12 -27.94 -10.32
N LEU A 99 -9.35 -27.71 -10.78
CA LEU A 99 -9.88 -28.24 -12.03
C LEU A 99 -9.44 -27.45 -13.27
N GLN A 100 -8.74 -26.34 -13.10
CA GLN A 100 -8.25 -25.44 -14.17
C GLN A 100 -9.38 -24.88 -15.07
N ILE A 101 -10.54 -24.57 -14.48
CA ILE A 101 -11.68 -23.95 -15.18
C ILE A 101 -11.52 -22.43 -15.10
N SER A 102 -10.85 -21.85 -16.10
CA SER A 102 -10.47 -20.44 -16.12
C SER A 102 -11.66 -19.48 -16.06
N GLU A 103 -12.78 -19.80 -16.72
CA GLU A 103 -13.99 -18.96 -16.72
C GLU A 103 -14.61 -18.84 -15.33
N ALA A 104 -14.66 -19.94 -14.58
CA ALA A 104 -15.15 -19.95 -13.20
C ALA A 104 -14.22 -19.14 -12.28
N VAL A 105 -12.89 -19.28 -12.45
CA VAL A 105 -11.90 -18.49 -11.71
C VAL A 105 -12.08 -16.99 -11.98
N GLN A 106 -12.25 -16.58 -13.23
CA GLN A 106 -12.47 -15.17 -13.59
C GLN A 106 -13.77 -14.61 -13.01
N LEU A 107 -14.85 -15.40 -12.98
CA LEU A 107 -16.10 -15.01 -12.33
C LEU A 107 -15.91 -14.82 -10.82
N CYS A 108 -15.19 -15.72 -10.17
CA CYS A 108 -14.85 -15.60 -8.74
C CYS A 108 -14.02 -14.33 -8.48
N ILE A 109 -12.99 -14.06 -9.29
CA ILE A 109 -12.16 -12.84 -9.14
C ILE A 109 -13.02 -11.58 -9.25
N ARG A 110 -13.90 -11.49 -10.26
CA ARG A 110 -14.79 -10.33 -10.43
C ARG A 110 -15.72 -10.15 -9.22
N PHE A 111 -16.25 -11.24 -8.68
CA PHE A 111 -17.07 -11.18 -7.47
C PHE A 111 -16.28 -10.70 -6.26
N LEU A 112 -15.08 -11.23 -6.04
CA LEU A 112 -14.20 -10.83 -4.93
C LEU A 112 -13.75 -9.37 -5.05
N GLN A 113 -13.51 -8.86 -6.27
CA GLN A 113 -13.21 -7.45 -6.53
C GLN A 113 -14.37 -6.54 -6.13
N LEU A 114 -15.61 -6.93 -6.43
CA LEU A 114 -16.80 -6.15 -6.04
C LEU A 114 -17.07 -6.20 -4.53
N ALA A 115 -16.64 -7.27 -3.86
CA ALA A 115 -16.78 -7.44 -2.43
C ALA A 115 -15.66 -6.77 -1.60
N LEU A 116 -14.66 -6.14 -2.24
CA LEU A 116 -13.50 -5.56 -1.56
C LEU A 116 -13.91 -4.44 -0.58
N SER A 117 -13.48 -4.57 0.67
CA SER A 117 -13.78 -3.68 1.79
C SER A 117 -12.59 -3.59 2.76
N LEU A 118 -12.63 -2.66 3.72
CA LEU A 118 -11.57 -2.51 4.72
C LEU A 118 -11.46 -3.73 5.66
N ASP A 119 -12.54 -4.46 5.89
CA ASP A 119 -12.55 -5.60 6.80
C ASP A 119 -11.92 -6.85 6.16
N ASN A 120 -12.22 -7.10 4.88
CA ASN A 120 -11.78 -8.31 4.16
C ASN A 120 -10.52 -8.13 3.31
N CYS A 121 -9.96 -6.91 3.18
CA CYS A 121 -8.83 -6.64 2.30
C CYS A 121 -7.59 -7.51 2.57
N VAL A 122 -7.28 -7.79 3.84
CA VAL A 122 -6.12 -8.63 4.21
C VAL A 122 -6.35 -10.09 3.85
N GLU A 123 -7.57 -10.60 4.04
CA GLU A 123 -7.94 -11.97 3.68
C GLU A 123 -7.90 -12.16 2.17
N LEU A 124 -8.44 -11.18 1.42
CA LEU A 124 -8.37 -11.18 -0.05
C LEU A 124 -6.93 -11.07 -0.57
N LEU A 125 -6.05 -10.35 0.13
CA LEU A 125 -4.63 -10.30 -0.20
C LEU A 125 -3.97 -11.68 -0.02
N ASN A 126 -4.17 -12.33 1.12
CA ASN A 126 -3.65 -13.67 1.39
C ASN A 126 -4.16 -14.70 0.36
N LEU A 127 -5.44 -14.62 0.01
CA LEU A 127 -6.07 -15.47 -1.01
C LEU A 127 -5.47 -15.21 -2.40
N SER A 128 -5.18 -13.95 -2.74
CA SER A 128 -4.51 -13.60 -4.01
C SER A 128 -3.11 -14.20 -4.11
N GLU A 129 -2.35 -14.22 -3.01
CA GLU A 129 -1.02 -14.81 -2.92
C GLU A 129 -1.07 -16.34 -2.98
N LEU A 130 -2.04 -16.96 -2.30
CA LEU A 130 -2.24 -18.41 -2.29
C LEU A 130 -2.51 -18.99 -3.69
N TYR A 131 -3.32 -18.28 -4.49
CA TYR A 131 -3.72 -18.70 -5.84
C TYR A 131 -2.91 -18.02 -6.96
N CYS A 132 -1.86 -17.25 -6.63
CA CYS A 132 -1.04 -16.49 -7.58
C CYS A 132 -1.85 -15.61 -8.55
N LEU A 133 -2.83 -14.88 -8.02
CA LEU A 133 -3.72 -14.00 -8.79
C LEU A 133 -3.15 -12.59 -8.89
N ASP A 134 -2.13 -12.40 -9.74
CA ASP A 134 -1.32 -11.18 -9.80
C ASP A 134 -2.13 -9.88 -10.02
N GLU A 135 -3.07 -9.88 -10.98
CA GLU A 135 -3.89 -8.70 -11.29
C GLU A 135 -4.84 -8.34 -10.13
N PHE A 136 -5.45 -9.36 -9.52
CA PHE A 136 -6.32 -9.19 -8.36
C PHE A 136 -5.53 -8.68 -7.15
N GLY A 137 -4.38 -9.28 -6.86
CA GLY A 137 -3.51 -8.88 -5.76
C GLY A 137 -3.00 -7.44 -5.91
N SER A 138 -2.66 -7.01 -7.13
CA SER A 138 -2.28 -5.62 -7.41
C SER A 138 -3.42 -4.63 -7.14
N ASN A 139 -4.66 -4.99 -7.49
CA ASN A 139 -5.84 -4.17 -7.21
C ASN A 139 -6.11 -4.06 -5.70
N VAL A 140 -6.03 -5.18 -4.97
CA VAL A 140 -6.15 -5.19 -3.50
C VAL A 140 -5.04 -4.35 -2.86
N ARG A 141 -3.80 -4.49 -3.33
CA ARG A 141 -2.66 -3.69 -2.85
C ARG A 141 -2.88 -2.20 -3.11
N THR A 142 -3.40 -1.81 -4.28
CA THR A 142 -3.70 -0.41 -4.58
C THR A 142 -4.77 0.15 -3.65
N PHE A 143 -5.83 -0.62 -3.38
CA PHE A 143 -6.86 -0.26 -2.40
C PHE A 143 -6.30 -0.09 -0.97
N LEU A 144 -5.39 -0.98 -0.55
CA LEU A 144 -4.70 -0.88 0.74
C LEU A 144 -3.85 0.40 0.83
N LEU A 145 -3.14 0.76 -0.24
CA LEU A 145 -2.28 1.94 -0.28
C LEU A 145 -3.06 3.26 -0.26
N GLU A 146 -4.24 3.29 -0.89
CA GLU A 146 -5.12 4.46 -0.93
C GLU A 146 -5.83 4.70 0.42
N ASN A 147 -6.18 3.64 1.15
CA ASN A 147 -6.96 3.70 2.38
C ASN A 147 -6.12 3.38 3.64
N PHE A 148 -4.80 3.56 3.57
CA PHE A 148 -3.88 3.18 4.65
C PHE A 148 -4.20 3.87 5.99
N GLU A 149 -4.63 5.13 5.97
CA GLU A 149 -5.02 5.86 7.19
C GLU A 149 -6.24 5.22 7.88
N ASP A 150 -7.21 4.76 7.12
CA ASP A 150 -8.40 4.11 7.66
C ASP A 150 -8.09 2.69 8.15
N LEU A 151 -7.14 2.01 7.50
CA LEU A 151 -6.61 0.72 7.98
C LEU A 151 -5.95 0.82 9.36
N CYS A 152 -5.26 1.93 9.63
CA CYS A 152 -4.69 2.21 10.95
C CYS A 152 -5.78 2.34 12.03
N ARG A 153 -6.95 2.90 11.67
CA ARG A 153 -8.06 3.10 12.61
C ARG A 153 -8.86 1.84 12.88
N CYS A 154 -9.09 1.01 11.86
CA CYS A 154 -9.87 -0.22 11.99
C CYS A 154 -9.07 -1.41 12.55
N GLY A 155 -7.76 -1.26 12.73
CA GLY A 155 -6.90 -2.31 13.28
C GLY A 155 -6.66 -3.48 12.33
N ALA A 156 -7.10 -3.40 11.06
CA ALA A 156 -6.88 -4.44 10.06
C ALA A 156 -5.38 -4.70 9.80
N LEU A 157 -4.52 -3.69 10.02
CA LEU A 157 -3.07 -3.84 9.94
C LEU A 157 -2.52 -4.96 10.83
N GLN A 158 -3.14 -5.24 11.97
CA GLN A 158 -2.67 -6.26 12.92
C GLN A 158 -2.70 -7.69 12.32
N ARG A 159 -3.53 -7.90 11.30
CA ARG A 159 -3.67 -9.19 10.58
C ARG A 159 -2.63 -9.39 9.48
N LEU A 160 -1.86 -8.36 9.12
CA LEU A 160 -0.81 -8.46 8.09
C LEU A 160 0.42 -9.18 8.61
N THR A 161 1.07 -9.93 7.73
CA THR A 161 2.39 -10.51 7.98
C THR A 161 3.50 -9.44 7.86
N ALA A 162 4.67 -9.71 8.44
CA ALA A 162 5.82 -8.81 8.38
C ALA A 162 6.28 -8.55 6.93
N ALA A 163 6.25 -9.58 6.07
CA ALA A 163 6.64 -9.46 4.67
C ALA A 163 5.66 -8.55 3.90
N GLN A 164 4.35 -8.77 4.06
CA GLN A 164 3.32 -7.95 3.42
C GLN A 164 3.37 -6.50 3.91
N LEU A 165 3.61 -6.29 5.20
CA LEU A 165 3.78 -4.94 5.75
C LEU A 165 5.03 -4.26 5.19
N SER A 166 6.17 -4.96 5.10
CA SER A 166 7.40 -4.44 4.49
C SER A 166 7.17 -4.00 3.05
N ASP A 167 6.49 -4.85 2.28
CA ASP A 167 6.11 -4.61 0.90
C ASP A 167 5.21 -3.38 0.73
N LEU A 168 4.21 -3.21 1.60
CA LEU A 168 3.32 -2.05 1.59
C LEU A 168 4.05 -0.76 1.96
N LEU A 169 4.91 -0.81 2.98
CA LEU A 169 5.70 0.34 3.43
C LEU A 169 6.77 0.74 2.42
N GLY A 170 7.31 -0.21 1.66
CA GLY A 170 8.24 0.01 0.57
C GLY A 170 7.63 0.67 -0.67
N ASP A 171 6.29 0.68 -0.82
CA ASP A 171 5.62 1.26 -1.99
C ASP A 171 5.44 2.78 -1.87
N ASN A 172 6.03 3.52 -2.82
CA ASN A 172 5.98 4.99 -2.86
C ASN A 172 4.57 5.57 -3.05
N ARG A 173 3.59 4.77 -3.48
CA ARG A 173 2.21 5.21 -3.71
C ARG A 173 1.37 5.27 -2.44
N LEU A 174 1.90 4.85 -1.28
CA LEU A 174 1.19 4.93 0.00
C LEU A 174 0.71 6.36 0.28
N ARG A 175 -0.60 6.51 0.46
CA ARG A 175 -1.24 7.79 0.76
C ARG A 175 -1.34 7.99 2.26
N VAL A 176 -0.52 8.89 2.80
CA VAL A 176 -0.51 9.25 4.23
C VAL A 176 -0.31 10.75 4.40
N ALA A 177 -1.03 11.35 5.35
CA ALA A 177 -0.91 12.76 5.74
C ALA A 177 0.44 13.07 6.40
N GLY A 178 1.12 12.07 6.97
CA GLY A 178 2.44 12.22 7.54
C GLY A 178 3.10 10.90 7.93
N GLU A 179 4.44 10.90 7.95
CA GLU A 179 5.25 9.72 8.32
C GLU A 179 5.07 9.31 9.79
N TYR A 180 4.59 10.21 10.64
CA TYR A 180 4.20 9.89 12.00
C TYR A 180 3.14 8.78 12.07
N LEU A 181 2.14 8.79 11.17
CA LEU A 181 1.10 7.76 11.14
C LEU A 181 1.67 6.40 10.76
N VAL A 182 2.64 6.37 9.84
CA VAL A 182 3.34 5.14 9.44
C VAL A 182 4.12 4.57 10.62
N PHE A 183 4.86 5.41 11.34
CA PHE A 183 5.58 5.00 12.55
C PHE A 183 4.62 4.47 13.62
N PHE A 184 3.54 5.21 13.89
CA PHE A 184 2.52 4.81 14.87
C PHE A 184 1.86 3.48 14.49
N ALA A 185 1.56 3.27 13.21
CA ALA A 185 1.00 2.02 12.69
C ALA A 185 1.93 0.81 12.89
N VAL A 186 3.24 0.99 12.63
CA VAL A 186 4.25 -0.06 12.88
C VAL A 186 4.35 -0.37 14.37
N VAL A 187 4.31 0.64 15.25
CA VAL A 187 4.31 0.44 16.70
C VAL A 187 3.04 -0.31 17.14
N GLN A 188 1.86 0.06 16.65
CA GLN A 188 0.61 -0.65 16.96
C GLN A 188 0.62 -2.10 16.46
N TRP A 189 1.22 -2.35 15.29
CA TRP A 189 1.40 -3.71 14.78
C TRP A 189 2.35 -4.52 15.68
N LEU A 190 3.36 -3.89 16.27
CA LEU A 190 4.29 -4.56 17.19
C LEU A 190 3.72 -4.85 18.56
N GLU A 191 2.93 -3.93 19.10
CA GLU A 191 2.30 -4.10 20.41
C GLU A 191 1.31 -5.28 20.46
N HIS A 192 0.73 -5.66 19.32
CA HIS A 192 -0.22 -6.78 19.27
C HIS A 192 0.44 -8.15 19.53
N GLU A 193 1.67 -8.35 19.05
CA GLU A 193 2.35 -9.66 19.14
C GLU A 193 3.88 -9.48 19.25
N PRO A 194 4.37 -9.05 20.42
CA PRO A 194 5.78 -8.67 20.58
C PRO A 194 6.73 -9.85 20.35
N ASP A 195 6.40 -11.05 20.85
CA ASP A 195 7.33 -12.18 20.89
C ASP A 195 7.69 -12.75 19.51
N SER A 196 6.75 -12.72 18.55
CA SER A 196 6.98 -13.22 17.18
C SER A 196 7.45 -12.14 16.22
N ARG A 197 7.11 -10.87 16.49
CA ARG A 197 7.36 -9.74 15.57
C ARG A 197 8.66 -9.00 15.83
N LEU A 198 9.18 -8.99 17.06
CA LEU A 198 10.45 -8.34 17.43
C LEU A 198 11.66 -8.67 16.51
N PRO A 199 11.88 -9.92 16.06
CA PRO A 199 12.98 -10.23 15.16
C PRO A 199 12.80 -9.60 13.77
N ALA A 200 11.56 -9.52 13.29
CA ALA A 200 11.22 -8.99 11.98
C ALA A 200 11.25 -7.45 11.94
N VAL A 201 11.30 -6.77 13.11
CA VAL A 201 11.37 -5.30 13.19
C VAL A 201 12.64 -4.75 12.60
N GLY A 202 13.79 -5.36 12.91
CA GLY A 202 15.08 -4.89 12.41
C GLY A 202 15.07 -4.83 10.89
N ASP A 203 14.61 -5.92 10.28
CA ASP A 203 14.39 -6.01 8.84
C ASP A 203 13.32 -5.03 8.34
N LEU A 204 12.17 -4.89 9.01
CA LEU A 204 11.11 -3.96 8.60
C LEU A 204 11.57 -2.49 8.62
N ILE A 205 12.38 -2.11 9.61
CA ILE A 205 12.92 -0.75 9.77
C ILE A 205 14.07 -0.50 8.79
N ASP A 206 14.94 -1.49 8.56
CA ASP A 206 16.10 -1.37 7.69
C ASP A 206 15.77 -1.53 6.20
N GLN A 207 14.71 -2.28 5.85
CA GLN A 207 14.38 -2.64 4.46
C GLN A 207 13.51 -1.62 3.74
N THR A 208 12.73 -0.78 4.43
CA THR A 208 11.96 0.22 3.70
C THR A 208 12.81 1.48 3.46
N PRO A 209 12.97 1.95 2.20
CA PRO A 209 13.64 3.22 1.93
C PRO A 209 12.93 4.42 2.58
N ARG A 210 11.72 4.20 3.12
CA ARG A 210 10.87 5.14 3.84
C ARG A 210 11.14 5.19 5.35
N THR A 211 11.53 4.06 5.97
CA THR A 211 11.91 3.95 7.39
C THR A 211 13.42 3.94 7.61
N ARG A 212 14.23 4.00 6.54
CA ARG A 212 15.63 4.44 6.63
C ARG A 212 15.64 5.75 7.40
N VAL A 213 15.88 5.62 8.69
CA VAL A 213 16.04 6.72 9.61
C VAL A 213 17.07 7.63 8.96
N ARG A 214 16.57 8.77 8.48
CA ARG A 214 17.25 10.04 8.28
C ARG A 214 18.76 9.86 8.26
N ASN A 215 19.35 9.82 7.07
CA ASN A 215 20.79 9.77 6.88
C ASN A 215 21.49 10.64 7.94
N HIS A 216 22.20 10.01 8.88
CA HIS A 216 22.92 10.73 9.94
C HIS A 216 24.10 11.54 9.37
N GLN A 217 24.34 11.48 8.06
CA GLN A 217 25.28 12.36 7.38
C GLN A 217 24.74 13.78 7.37
N ARG A 218 25.29 14.59 8.27
CA ARG A 218 25.21 16.05 8.19
C ARG A 218 25.87 16.49 6.89
N SER A 219 25.06 16.97 5.95
CA SER A 219 25.53 17.61 4.73
C SER A 219 25.33 19.11 4.89
N VAL A 220 26.37 19.89 4.58
CA VAL A 220 26.27 21.35 4.53
C VAL A 220 25.81 21.70 3.14
N VAL A 221 24.64 22.33 3.02
CA VAL A 221 24.16 22.84 1.72
C VAL A 221 24.54 24.31 1.63
N MET A 222 25.28 24.66 0.57
CA MET A 222 25.62 26.02 0.20
C MET A 222 24.83 26.38 -1.07
N CYS A 223 24.13 27.51 -1.04
CA CYS A 223 23.58 28.10 -2.25
C CYS A 223 24.53 29.18 -2.75
N HIS A 224 24.94 29.06 -4.00
CA HIS A 224 25.69 30.10 -4.69
C HIS A 224 25.04 30.39 -6.04
N ALA A 225 24.46 31.58 -6.16
CA ALA A 225 23.74 32.02 -7.36
C ALA A 225 22.64 31.04 -7.78
N GLU A 226 22.88 30.28 -8.85
CA GLU A 226 21.93 29.33 -9.45
C GLU A 226 22.10 27.90 -8.92
N ASN A 227 23.26 27.59 -8.32
CA ASN A 227 23.63 26.22 -7.97
C ASN A 227 23.49 25.95 -6.47
N LEU A 228 22.84 24.84 -6.15
CA LEU A 228 22.80 24.26 -4.81
C LEU A 228 23.91 23.20 -4.68
N GLU A 229 24.96 23.54 -3.95
CA GLU A 229 26.04 22.61 -3.64
C GLU A 229 25.83 21.96 -2.28
N ALA A 230 25.73 20.63 -2.23
CA ALA A 230 25.76 19.87 -0.99
C ALA A 230 27.18 19.35 -0.75
N PHE A 231 27.81 19.83 0.33
CA PHE A 231 29.05 19.28 0.84
C PHE A 231 28.76 18.24 1.92
N ASN A 232 29.10 16.99 1.64
CA ASN A 232 28.96 15.92 2.63
C ASN A 232 30.18 15.91 3.55
N LEU A 233 29.97 16.18 4.85
CA LEU A 233 31.06 16.27 5.84
C LEU A 233 31.79 14.92 6.05
N ALA A 234 31.11 13.80 5.85
CA ALA A 234 31.68 12.47 6.07
C ALA A 234 32.54 12.01 4.90
N THR A 235 32.08 12.25 3.67
CA THR A 235 32.81 11.83 2.46
C THR A 235 33.78 12.91 1.96
N LYS A 236 33.67 14.14 2.47
CA LYS A 236 34.41 15.34 2.02
C LYS A 236 34.31 15.57 0.50
N ARG A 237 33.16 15.21 -0.07
CA ARG A 237 32.88 15.37 -1.50
C ARG A 237 31.76 16.37 -1.69
N HIS A 238 31.89 17.15 -2.76
CA HIS A 238 30.86 18.04 -3.27
C HIS A 238 29.91 17.22 -4.15
N ALA A 239 28.61 17.41 -3.94
CA ALA A 239 27.56 16.92 -4.82
C ALA A 239 26.72 18.12 -5.25
N PHE A 240 26.42 18.22 -6.54
CA PHE A 240 25.46 19.19 -7.05
C PHE A 240 24.06 18.62 -6.84
N LEU A 241 23.19 19.37 -6.16
CA LEU A 241 21.77 19.03 -6.05
C LEU A 241 21.07 19.47 -7.34
N LYS A 242 19.94 18.84 -7.66
CA LYS A 242 19.16 19.26 -8.83
C LYS A 242 18.73 20.71 -8.69
N ASP A 243 18.89 21.48 -9.77
CA ASP A 243 18.50 22.87 -9.81
C ASP A 243 17.00 23.04 -9.62
N CYS A 244 16.61 24.14 -8.98
CA CYS A 244 15.22 24.53 -8.91
C CYS A 244 14.72 24.80 -10.34
N ALA A 245 13.49 24.39 -10.66
CA ALA A 245 12.90 24.63 -11.98
C ALA A 245 12.77 26.13 -12.32
N VAL A 246 12.98 27.01 -11.35
CA VAL A 246 12.96 28.47 -11.47
C VAL A 246 14.26 29.02 -10.89
N PRO A 247 15.03 29.83 -11.63
CA PRO A 247 16.23 30.45 -11.10
C PRO A 247 15.83 31.41 -9.98
N LEU A 248 16.18 31.06 -8.74
CA LEU A 248 16.08 31.95 -7.60
C LEU A 248 17.49 32.41 -7.27
N TYR A 249 17.76 33.70 -7.36
CA TYR A 249 19.03 34.27 -6.96
C TYR A 249 18.97 34.64 -5.48
N ASN A 250 19.89 34.10 -4.68
CA ASN A 250 19.96 34.33 -3.23
C ASN A 250 18.62 34.05 -2.50
N PRO A 251 18.02 32.85 -2.63
CA PRO A 251 16.87 32.48 -1.82
C PRO A 251 17.28 32.34 -0.34
N CYS A 252 16.36 32.62 0.56
CA CYS A 252 16.57 32.33 1.97
C CYS A 252 16.20 30.88 2.26
N ILE A 253 17.08 30.18 2.96
CA ILE A 253 17.01 28.72 3.12
C ILE A 253 16.83 28.38 4.58
N CYS A 254 15.98 27.39 4.84
CA CYS A 254 15.78 26.87 6.19
C CYS A 254 15.57 25.35 6.14
N GLU A 255 16.07 24.66 7.16
CA GLU A 255 15.83 23.23 7.36
C GLU A 255 14.68 23.06 8.35
N LEU A 256 13.68 22.27 7.96
CA LEU A 256 12.58 21.91 8.84
C LEU A 256 12.19 20.45 8.58
N ALA A 257 12.21 19.64 9.63
CA ALA A 257 11.81 18.24 9.60
C ALA A 257 12.53 17.41 8.53
N ASN A 258 13.80 17.73 8.24
CA ASN A 258 14.66 17.14 7.24
C ASN A 258 14.31 17.46 5.78
N PHE A 259 13.45 18.44 5.55
CA PHE A 259 13.26 19.05 4.25
C PHE A 259 13.94 20.39 4.19
N LEU A 260 14.48 20.72 3.03
CA LEU A 260 15.08 22.01 2.77
C LEU A 260 14.01 22.92 2.15
N TYR A 261 13.82 24.09 2.73
CA TYR A 261 12.87 25.08 2.25
C TYR A 261 13.65 26.28 1.71
N ALA A 262 13.37 26.68 0.48
CA ALA A 262 13.91 27.86 -0.15
C ALA A 262 12.75 28.84 -0.40
N CYS A 263 12.78 30.00 0.25
CA CYS A 263 11.70 30.99 0.15
C CYS A 263 12.26 32.34 -0.32
N GLY A 264 11.50 32.99 -1.21
CA GLY A 264 11.81 34.31 -1.76
C GLY A 264 13.12 34.36 -2.53
N GLY A 265 13.78 35.51 -2.44
CA GLY A 265 15.02 35.80 -3.17
C GLY A 265 14.81 36.83 -4.28
N ARG A 266 15.84 37.00 -5.10
CA ARG A 266 15.86 37.89 -6.27
C ARG A 266 15.52 37.09 -7.51
N TYR A 267 14.70 37.67 -8.37
CA TYR A 267 14.44 37.14 -9.70
C TYR A 267 14.85 38.19 -10.73
N ASP A 268 15.70 37.80 -11.68
CA ASP A 268 16.09 38.67 -12.78
C ASP A 268 14.93 38.74 -13.79
N GLY A 269 14.12 39.78 -13.66
CA GLY A 269 13.32 40.25 -14.79
C GLY A 269 14.25 40.77 -15.89
N ASN A 270 13.90 40.53 -17.15
CA ASN A 270 14.63 41.10 -18.30
C ASN A 270 14.81 42.62 -18.10
N GLU A 271 16.07 43.02 -17.90
CA GLU A 271 16.58 44.39 -17.82
C GLU A 271 16.38 45.15 -16.48
N ALA A 272 17.43 45.13 -15.66
CA ALA A 272 17.82 46.14 -14.64
C ALA A 272 16.96 46.34 -13.37
N SER A 273 15.86 45.61 -13.15
CA SER A 273 15.15 45.64 -11.86
C SER A 273 15.33 44.33 -11.09
N GLU A 274 16.07 44.38 -9.99
CA GLU A 274 16.17 43.28 -9.03
C GLU A 274 14.84 43.10 -8.28
N MET A 275 13.94 42.27 -8.81
CA MET A 275 12.62 42.09 -8.20
C MET A 275 12.64 41.07 -7.07
N ALA A 276 11.92 41.38 -5.99
CA ALA A 276 11.71 40.44 -4.89
C ALA A 276 10.70 39.36 -5.32
N SER A 277 10.93 38.12 -4.87
CA SER A 277 10.02 37.00 -5.11
C SER A 277 9.25 36.62 -3.84
N ALA A 278 8.00 36.23 -4.00
CA ALA A 278 7.18 35.62 -2.94
C ALA A 278 7.19 34.08 -3.00
N ARG A 279 7.79 33.49 -4.04
CA ARG A 279 7.69 32.05 -4.28
C ARG A 279 8.47 31.25 -3.25
N CYS A 280 7.93 30.10 -2.90
CA CYS A 280 8.48 29.21 -1.89
C CYS A 280 8.58 27.80 -2.46
N PHE A 281 9.67 27.11 -2.15
CA PHE A 281 9.92 25.76 -2.64
C PHE A 281 10.41 24.88 -1.50
N ARG A 282 10.02 23.61 -1.57
CA ARG A 282 10.49 22.54 -0.70
C ARG A 282 11.29 21.56 -1.55
N TYR A 283 12.55 21.37 -1.21
CA TYR A 283 13.36 20.31 -1.78
C TYR A 283 13.19 19.02 -0.98
N ASP A 284 12.84 17.97 -1.71
CA ASP A 284 12.76 16.62 -1.19
C ASP A 284 14.06 15.86 -1.55
N PRO A 285 14.96 15.64 -0.58
CA PRO A 285 16.23 14.96 -0.86
C PRO A 285 16.04 13.49 -1.27
N ARG A 286 14.84 12.91 -1.10
CA ARG A 286 14.55 11.52 -1.48
C ARG A 286 14.40 11.36 -2.98
N PHE A 287 13.78 12.34 -3.63
CA PHE A 287 13.46 12.32 -5.05
C PHE A 287 14.36 13.23 -5.87
N ASP A 288 15.32 13.91 -5.21
CA ASP A 288 16.16 14.95 -5.81
C ASP A 288 15.28 15.92 -6.61
N ALA A 289 14.22 16.41 -5.97
CA ALA A 289 13.15 17.16 -6.63
C ALA A 289 12.67 18.33 -5.78
N TRP A 290 12.41 19.44 -6.47
CA TRP A 290 11.80 20.64 -5.89
C TRP A 290 10.29 20.61 -6.09
N HIS A 291 9.58 20.92 -5.02
CA HIS A 291 8.13 21.11 -5.01
C HIS A 291 7.82 22.57 -4.69
N GLU A 292 7.01 23.20 -5.52
CA GLU A 292 6.51 24.55 -5.24
C GLU A 292 5.48 24.52 -4.11
N LEU A 293 5.59 25.49 -3.20
CA LEU A 293 4.69 25.71 -2.08
C LEU A 293 3.84 26.96 -2.32
N VAL A 294 2.89 27.19 -1.42
CA VAL A 294 2.09 28.42 -1.41
C VAL A 294 3.03 29.64 -1.26
N PRO A 295 2.92 30.65 -2.15
CA PRO A 295 3.74 31.85 -2.08
C PRO A 295 3.42 32.66 -0.81
N MET A 296 4.41 33.43 -0.34
CA MET A 296 4.25 34.41 0.75
C MET A 296 3.22 35.48 0.36
N ASN A 297 2.64 36.16 1.36
CA ASN A 297 1.70 37.25 1.09
C ASN A 297 2.43 38.47 0.52
N GLU A 298 3.64 38.75 1.00
CA GLU A 298 4.50 39.80 0.46
C GLU A 298 5.74 39.20 -0.19
N ALA A 299 6.19 39.77 -1.30
CA ALA A 299 7.44 39.40 -1.94
C ALA A 299 8.62 39.99 -1.18
N ARG A 300 9.66 39.18 -0.91
CA ARG A 300 10.77 39.58 -0.03
C ARG A 300 12.12 39.09 -0.56
N LYS A 301 13.12 39.97 -0.54
CA LYS A 301 14.55 39.65 -0.67
C LYS A 301 15.29 40.02 0.62
N ASP A 302 16.46 39.40 0.83
CA ASP A 302 17.38 39.69 1.94
C ASP A 302 16.73 39.67 3.34
N PHE A 303 15.84 38.70 3.57
CA PHE A 303 15.09 38.52 4.82
C PHE A 303 15.65 37.35 5.65
N ALA A 304 15.21 37.18 6.89
CA ALA A 304 15.59 36.01 7.70
C ALA A 304 14.46 34.97 7.69
N LEU A 305 14.80 33.72 7.33
CA LEU A 305 13.88 32.58 7.37
C LEU A 305 14.26 31.63 8.51
N VAL A 306 13.31 31.32 9.38
CA VAL A 306 13.56 30.55 10.60
C VAL A 306 12.52 29.46 10.80
N ALA A 307 12.96 28.25 11.14
CA ALA A 307 12.11 27.13 11.49
C ALA A 307 11.83 27.12 13.00
N THR A 308 10.55 27.11 13.38
CA THR A 308 10.13 27.04 14.78
C THR A 308 9.61 25.64 15.11
N GLY A 309 9.81 25.18 16.35
CA GLY A 309 9.51 23.82 16.83
C GLY A 309 8.06 23.33 16.63
N ASN A 310 7.11 24.21 16.31
CA ASN A 310 5.72 23.86 15.99
C ASN A 310 5.50 23.57 14.49
N SER A 311 6.50 23.03 13.78
CA SER A 311 6.44 22.75 12.34
C SER A 311 5.99 23.96 11.50
N CYS A 312 6.49 25.14 11.86
CA CYS A 312 6.16 26.40 11.19
C CYS A 312 7.44 27.07 10.70
N LEU A 313 7.38 27.70 9.53
CA LEU A 313 8.42 28.60 9.04
C LEU A 313 8.02 30.05 9.31
N MET A 314 8.98 30.88 9.67
CA MET A 314 8.79 32.31 9.91
C MET A 314 9.70 33.10 8.98
N ALA A 315 9.10 33.98 8.18
CA ALA A 315 9.80 34.97 7.37
C ALA A 315 9.75 36.31 8.11
N ILE A 316 10.92 36.86 8.44
CA ILE A 316 11.08 38.05 9.27
C ILE A 316 11.71 39.16 8.43
N GLY A 317 11.02 40.30 8.32
CA GLY A 317 11.52 41.50 7.66
C GLY A 317 11.80 41.28 6.17
N GLY A 318 12.89 41.89 5.70
CA GLY A 318 13.32 41.86 4.31
C GLY A 318 13.16 43.19 3.61
N GLN A 319 13.39 43.15 2.31
CA GLN A 319 13.22 44.28 1.42
C GLN A 319 12.35 43.86 0.23
N ASP A 320 11.42 44.73 -0.13
CA ASP A 320 10.76 44.72 -1.43
C ASP A 320 11.39 45.80 -2.33
N GLU A 321 11.03 45.90 -3.60
CA GLU A 321 11.66 46.82 -4.55
C GLU A 321 11.81 48.25 -4.03
N ASN A 322 10.80 48.74 -3.28
CA ASN A 322 10.69 50.14 -2.88
C ASN A 322 10.76 50.38 -1.37
N MET A 323 10.67 49.33 -0.52
CA MET A 323 10.52 49.51 0.92
C MET A 323 11.18 48.38 1.73
N VAL A 324 11.79 48.76 2.87
CA VAL A 324 12.22 47.81 3.90
C VAL A 324 11.02 47.41 4.74
N MET A 325 10.85 46.12 4.95
CA MET A 325 9.70 45.57 5.67
C MET A 325 9.99 45.39 7.17
N CYS A 326 8.97 45.65 7.98
CA CYS A 326 8.90 45.23 9.38
C CYS A 326 7.90 44.09 9.61
N THR A 327 7.24 43.63 8.55
CA THR A 327 6.25 42.57 8.59
C THR A 327 6.90 41.22 8.88
N VAL A 328 6.17 40.37 9.61
CA VAL A 328 6.57 39.01 9.94
C VAL A 328 5.44 38.09 9.49
N GLU A 329 5.79 37.07 8.72
CA GLU A 329 4.84 36.07 8.26
C GLU A 329 5.22 34.69 8.76
N ARG A 330 4.21 33.87 9.07
CA ARG A 330 4.38 32.49 9.49
C ARG A 330 3.63 31.56 8.56
N LEU A 331 4.35 30.61 7.98
CA LEU A 331 3.78 29.47 7.26
C LEU A 331 3.58 28.32 8.24
N CYS A 332 2.34 27.87 8.39
CA CYS A 332 2.08 26.59 9.04
C CYS A 332 2.07 25.50 7.97
N ILE A 333 3.02 24.56 8.04
CA ILE A 333 3.13 23.48 7.05
C ILE A 333 1.88 22.57 7.06
N ALA A 334 1.25 22.38 8.23
CA ALA A 334 0.04 21.55 8.35
C ALA A 334 -1.18 22.15 7.64
N THR A 335 -1.32 23.48 7.62
CA THR A 335 -2.45 24.14 6.97
C THR A 335 -2.13 24.65 5.57
N GLY A 336 -0.84 24.78 5.23
CA GLY A 336 -0.38 25.33 3.96
C GLY A 336 -0.67 26.83 3.78
N GLU A 337 -0.89 27.57 4.87
CA GLU A 337 -1.28 28.99 4.83
C GLU A 337 -0.23 29.88 5.47
N TRP A 338 0.07 31.00 4.80
CA TRP A 338 0.85 32.11 5.35
C TRP A 338 -0.05 33.05 6.15
N ARG A 339 0.35 33.36 7.39
CA ARG A 339 -0.36 34.30 8.26
C ARG A 339 0.56 35.38 8.77
N PHE A 340 0.08 36.61 8.80
CA PHE A 340 0.81 37.71 9.42
C PHE A 340 0.88 37.54 10.95
N LEU A 341 2.05 37.84 11.48
CA LEU A 341 2.34 37.97 12.91
C LEU A 341 2.56 39.45 13.27
N PRO A 342 2.63 39.80 14.57
CA PRO A 342 2.96 41.16 14.98
C PRO A 342 4.23 41.66 14.33
N SER A 343 4.16 42.83 13.70
CA SER A 343 5.28 43.48 13.03
C SER A 343 6.36 43.90 14.01
N LEU A 344 7.60 43.98 13.52
CA LEU A 344 8.73 44.52 14.24
C LEU A 344 8.57 46.03 14.48
N GLN A 345 9.20 46.53 15.55
CA GLN A 345 9.22 47.96 15.86
C GLN A 345 9.99 48.79 14.82
N HIS A 346 10.97 48.16 14.16
CA HIS A 346 11.79 48.75 13.12
C HIS A 346 11.88 47.82 11.92
N ALA A 347 11.92 48.40 10.72
CA ALA A 347 12.13 47.66 9.48
C ALA A 347 13.57 47.18 9.38
N VAL A 348 13.77 45.92 8.95
CA VAL A 348 15.08 45.25 8.95
C VAL A 348 15.29 44.44 7.66
N TYR A 349 16.51 44.45 7.13
CA TYR A 349 16.95 43.66 5.96
C TYR A 349 18.40 43.23 6.16
N CYS A 350 18.86 42.22 5.42
CA CYS A 350 20.20 41.62 5.54
C CYS A 350 20.58 41.20 6.97
N HIS A 351 19.60 40.83 7.79
CA HIS A 351 19.79 40.48 9.19
C HIS A 351 19.83 38.96 9.38
N ALA A 352 20.43 38.51 10.48
CA ALA A 352 20.42 37.11 10.89
C ALA A 352 19.40 36.92 12.03
N ALA A 353 18.70 35.80 12.02
CA ALA A 353 17.79 35.40 13.08
C ALA A 353 18.07 33.97 13.51
N ALA A 354 17.87 33.68 14.79
CA ALA A 354 17.99 32.35 15.38
C ALA A 354 16.84 32.12 16.34
N VAL A 355 16.37 30.88 16.46
CA VAL A 355 15.42 30.50 17.51
C VAL A 355 16.17 30.36 18.82
N CYS A 356 15.64 30.98 19.88
CA CYS A 356 16.10 30.74 21.24
C CYS A 356 15.12 29.75 21.90
N ASP A 357 15.62 28.61 22.34
CA ASP A 357 14.85 27.69 23.18
C ASP A 357 14.68 28.34 24.56
N SER A 358 13.42 28.61 24.93
CA SER A 358 13.04 29.21 26.22
C SER A 358 12.80 28.18 27.30
#